data_AF-A0AAP5YYS9-F1
#
_entry.id   AF-A0AAP5YYS9-F1
#
_cell.length_a   1.000
_cell.length_b   1.000
_cell.length_c   1.000
_cell.angle_alpha   90.00
_cell.angle_beta   90.00
_cell.angle_gamma   90.00
#
_symmetry.space_group_name_H-M   'P 1'
#
loop_
_entity.id
_entity.type
_entity.pdbx_description
1 polymer ?
#
loop_
_entity_poly.entity_id
_entity_poly.type
_entity_poly.pdbx_seq_one_letter_code
_entity_poly.pdbx_strand_id
1 'polypeptide(L)'
;MTDALALGLSGIEKATLVHLSTFADGKFQCFPSIKTLAKITGFSESATKRAIKKLEELKLITKKRRYSSSGPTSNLYKLNTRVLHDNPSKTSKLSNPVTSNGKFLAQDGNYYSCPAEFYMKKHGQVGGKLHA
;
A
#
# COMPACT_ATOMS: atom_id res chain seq x y z
N MET A 1 -2.90 11.52 8.14
CA MET A 1 -3.62 10.86 7.03
C MET A 1 -3.36 11.73 5.80
N THR A 2 -2.92 11.15 4.69
CA THR A 2 -2.21 11.74 3.51
C THR A 2 -0.71 11.92 3.77
N ASP A 3 0.23 11.36 2.99
CA ASP A 3 0.69 11.92 1.70
C ASP A 3 1.24 10.90 0.67
N ALA A 4 1.14 9.59 0.89
CA ALA A 4 1.38 8.63 -0.20
C ALA A 4 0.38 8.82 -1.37
N LEU A 5 -0.74 9.50 -1.10
CA LEU A 5 -1.73 9.94 -2.08
C LEU A 5 -1.34 11.25 -2.79
N ALA A 6 -0.52 12.11 -2.17
CA ALA A 6 -0.15 13.44 -2.66
C ALA A 6 0.90 13.43 -3.78
N LEU A 7 1.71 12.36 -3.86
CA LEU A 7 2.73 12.19 -4.91
C LEU A 7 2.16 11.90 -6.31
N GLY A 8 0.82 11.86 -6.47
CA GLY A 8 0.18 11.58 -7.76
C GLY A 8 0.52 10.19 -8.32
N LEU A 9 0.89 9.25 -7.44
CA LEU A 9 1.31 7.92 -7.84
C LEU A 9 0.12 7.08 -8.31
N SER A 10 0.25 6.51 -9.50
CA SER A 10 -0.68 5.52 -10.05
C SER A 10 -0.63 4.21 -9.25
N GLY A 11 -1.70 3.40 -9.32
CA GLY A 11 -1.80 2.13 -8.60
C GLY A 11 -0.62 1.19 -8.89
N ILE A 12 -0.17 1.15 -10.14
CA ILE A 12 1.00 0.35 -10.55
C ILE A 12 2.31 0.84 -9.93
N GLU A 13 2.49 2.16 -9.81
CA GLU A 13 3.69 2.77 -9.24
C GLU A 13 3.78 2.46 -7.74
N LYS A 14 2.64 2.55 -7.04
CA LYS A 14 2.52 2.16 -5.63
C LYS A 14 2.83 0.67 -5.44
N ALA A 15 2.19 -0.20 -6.23
CA ALA A 15 2.43 -1.64 -6.15
C ALA A 15 3.91 -1.98 -6.39
N THR A 16 4.52 -1.38 -7.42
CA THR A 16 5.93 -1.59 -7.74
C THR A 16 6.84 -1.14 -6.60
N LEU A 17 6.57 0.04 -6.01
CA LEU A 17 7.35 0.57 -4.89
C LEU A 17 7.24 -0.32 -3.64
N VAL A 18 6.03 -0.78 -3.31
CA VAL A 18 5.79 -1.69 -2.19
C VAL A 18 6.59 -2.98 -2.36
N HIS A 19 6.51 -3.62 -3.53
CA HIS A 19 7.27 -4.85 -3.75
C HIS A 19 8.78 -4.63 -3.76
N LEU A 20 9.27 -3.51 -4.30
CA LEU A 20 10.69 -3.15 -4.20
C LEU A 20 11.14 -3.01 -2.75
N SER A 21 10.28 -2.49 -1.86
CA SER A 21 10.55 -2.40 -0.42
C SER A 21 10.53 -3.74 0.29
N THR A 22 9.65 -4.66 -0.11
CA THR A 22 9.63 -6.03 0.43
C THR A 22 10.91 -6.81 0.09
N PHE A 23 11.50 -6.57 -1.08
CA PHE A 23 12.77 -7.17 -1.49
C PHE A 23 14.02 -6.44 -1.00
N ALA A 24 13.87 -5.29 -0.35
CA ALA A 24 14.99 -4.47 0.06
C ALA A 24 15.71 -5.11 1.27
N ASP A 25 17.03 -5.21 1.16
CA ASP A 25 17.90 -5.61 2.27
C ASP A 25 18.03 -4.47 3.31
N GLY A 26 18.75 -4.67 4.42
CA GLY A 26 19.01 -3.66 5.45
C GLY A 26 19.75 -2.41 4.95
N LYS A 27 20.31 -2.45 3.73
CA LYS A 27 20.89 -1.30 3.03
C LYS A 27 19.94 -0.60 2.06
N PHE A 28 18.65 -0.97 2.07
CA PHE A 28 17.62 -0.47 1.17
C PHE A 28 17.92 -0.71 -0.31
N GLN A 29 18.57 -1.82 -0.62
CA GLN A 29 18.94 -2.22 -1.97
C GLN A 29 18.25 -3.53 -2.34
N CYS A 30 17.83 -3.64 -3.60
CA CYS A 30 17.26 -4.86 -4.16
C CYS A 30 17.65 -5.00 -5.64
N PHE A 31 17.59 -6.22 -6.17
CA PHE A 31 17.94 -6.49 -7.58
C PHE A 31 16.94 -7.42 -8.29
N PRO A 32 15.62 -7.29 -8.06
CA PRO A 32 14.64 -8.10 -8.78
C PRO A 32 14.71 -7.82 -10.29
N SER A 33 14.45 -8.84 -11.10
CA SER A 33 14.32 -8.64 -12.54
C SER A 33 13.01 -7.91 -12.86
N ILE A 34 12.95 -7.22 -14.01
CA ILE A 34 11.70 -6.57 -14.47
C ILE A 34 10.60 -7.63 -14.67
N LYS A 35 10.95 -8.82 -15.16
CA LYS A 35 10.04 -9.96 -15.31
C LYS A 35 9.46 -10.39 -13.97
N THR A 36 10.28 -10.44 -12.93
CA THR A 36 9.86 -10.78 -11.57
C THR A 36 8.88 -9.75 -11.02
N LEU A 37 9.17 -8.46 -11.19
CA LEU A 37 8.27 -7.39 -10.75
C LEU A 37 6.94 -7.41 -11.52
N ALA A 38 6.98 -7.59 -12.84
CA ALA A 38 5.77 -7.72 -13.67
C ALA A 38 4.90 -8.89 -13.21
N LYS A 39 5.50 -10.05 -12.96
CA LYS A 39 4.80 -11.24 -12.48
C LYS A 39 4.12 -11.03 -11.12
N ILE A 40 4.82 -10.39 -10.18
CA ILE A 40 4.30 -10.17 -8.82
C ILE A 40 3.23 -9.09 -8.81
N THR A 41 3.44 -8.01 -9.56
CA THR A 41 2.50 -6.88 -9.60
C THR A 41 1.27 -7.16 -10.47
N GLY A 42 1.32 -8.20 -11.32
CA GLY A 42 0.24 -8.57 -12.24
C GLY A 42 0.15 -7.67 -13.48
N PHE A 43 1.15 -6.82 -13.74
CA PHE A 43 1.18 -5.90 -14.88
C PHE A 43 2.17 -6.34 -15.96
N SER A 44 2.05 -5.75 -17.16
CA SER A 44 3.02 -5.99 -18.23
C SER A 44 4.40 -5.44 -17.89
N GLU A 45 5.44 -6.02 -18.49
CA GLU A 45 6.81 -5.52 -18.34
C GLU A 45 6.95 -4.06 -18.76
N SER A 46 6.24 -3.64 -19.81
CA SER A 46 6.24 -2.27 -20.31
C SER A 46 5.63 -1.29 -19.31
N ALA A 47 4.52 -1.67 -18.67
CA ALA A 47 3.89 -0.85 -17.64
C ALA A 47 4.78 -0.76 -16.39
N THR A 48 5.40 -1.87 -15.98
CA THR A 48 6.37 -1.93 -14.88
C THR A 48 7.59 -1.05 -15.15
N LYS A 49 8.14 -1.07 -16.38
CA LYS A 49 9.25 -0.19 -16.78
C LYS A 49 8.89 1.29 -16.68
N ARG A 50 7.69 1.67 -17.12
CA ARG A 50 7.18 3.05 -17.01
C ARG A 50 7.03 3.47 -15.56
N ALA A 51 6.48 2.60 -14.72
CA ALA A 51 6.35 2.84 -13.29
C ALA A 51 7.71 3.09 -12.62
N ILE A 52 8.70 2.22 -12.88
CA ILE A 52 10.07 2.38 -12.38
C ILE A 52 10.68 3.72 -12.83
N LYS A 53 10.51 4.09 -14.10
CA LYS A 53 11.01 5.37 -14.63
C LYS A 53 10.41 6.56 -13.88
N LYS A 54 9.11 6.54 -13.62
CA LYS A 54 8.43 7.61 -12.89
C LYS A 54 8.83 7.67 -11.42
N LEU A 55 9.04 6.52 -10.77
CA LEU A 55 9.59 6.47 -9.41
C LEU A 55 11.02 7.04 -9.33
N GLU A 56 11.82 6.87 -10.39
CA GLU A 56 13.16 7.46 -10.53
C GLU A 56 13.09 8.97 -10.75
N GLU A 57 12.17 9.46 -11.61
CA GLU A 57 11.91 10.89 -11.81
C GLU A 57 11.50 11.59 -10.51
N LEU A 58 10.68 10.92 -9.68
CA LEU A 58 10.29 11.39 -8.35
C LEU A 58 11.38 11.23 -7.29
N LYS A 59 12.56 10.71 -7.66
CA LYS A 59 13.70 10.44 -6.76
C LYS A 59 13.35 9.52 -5.57
N LEU A 60 12.28 8.73 -5.68
CA LEU A 60 11.92 7.72 -4.68
C LEU A 60 12.85 6.52 -4.73
N ILE A 61 13.32 6.19 -5.94
CA ILE A 61 14.27 5.12 -6.18
C ILE A 61 15.43 5.60 -7.05
N THR A 62 16.53 4.87 -6.99
CA THR A 62 17.66 5.03 -7.92
C THR A 62 17.95 3.69 -8.57
N LYS A 63 18.14 3.70 -9.89
CA LYS A 63 18.45 2.51 -10.68
C LYS A 63 19.90 2.55 -11.14
N LYS A 64 20.65 1.47 -10.90
CA LYS A 64 22.01 1.28 -11.42
C LYS A 64 22.06 -0.01 -12.24
N ARG A 65 22.55 0.07 -13.47
CA ARG A 65 22.79 -1.12 -14.28
C ARG A 65 23.96 -1.92 -13.68
N ARG A 66 23.80 -3.24 -13.61
CA ARG A 66 24.85 -4.15 -13.13
C ARG A 66 25.42 -4.94 -14.30
N TYR A 67 26.73 -5.16 -14.26
CA TYR A 67 27.45 -6.03 -15.17
C TYR A 67 28.20 -7.07 -14.35
N SER A 68 28.14 -8.31 -14.80
CA SER A 68 28.96 -9.41 -14.29
C SER A 68 29.99 -9.78 -15.36
N SER A 69 30.98 -10.60 -14.99
CA SER A 69 31.95 -11.18 -15.93
C SER A 69 31.27 -11.93 -17.10
N SER A 70 30.07 -12.46 -16.88
CA SER A 70 29.26 -13.17 -17.87
C SER A 70 28.26 -12.30 -18.65
N GLY A 71 28.24 -10.97 -18.43
CA GLY A 71 27.39 -10.03 -19.16
C GLY A 71 26.45 -9.18 -18.29
N PRO A 72 25.48 -8.48 -18.90
CA PRO A 72 24.55 -7.61 -18.18
C PRO A 72 23.62 -8.43 -17.27
N THR A 73 23.48 -7.99 -16.02
CA THR A 73 22.61 -8.63 -15.02
C THR A 73 21.40 -7.75 -14.70
N SER A 74 20.50 -8.21 -13.81
CA SER A 74 19.37 -7.39 -13.36
C SER A 74 19.86 -6.08 -12.74
N ASN A 75 19.08 -5.01 -12.90
CA ASN A 75 19.44 -3.71 -12.35
C ASN A 75 19.43 -3.77 -10.82
N LEU A 76 20.31 -2.99 -10.20
CA LEU A 76 20.23 -2.67 -8.78
C LEU A 76 19.30 -1.49 -8.60
N TYR A 77 18.33 -1.65 -7.70
CA TYR A 77 17.43 -0.61 -7.26
C TYR A 77 17.79 -0.25 -5.83
N LYS A 78 17.85 1.04 -5.53
CA LYS A 78 18.06 1.56 -4.17
C LYS A 78 16.90 2.46 -3.80
N LEU A 79 16.30 2.25 -2.63
CA LEU A 79 15.24 3.11 -2.12
C LEU A 79 15.86 4.34 -1.46
N ASN A 80 15.33 5.52 -1.79
CA ASN A 80 15.77 6.77 -1.18
C ASN A 80 14.96 7.03 0.09
N THR A 81 15.50 6.53 1.18
CA THR A 81 14.92 6.65 2.52
C THR A 81 14.64 8.08 2.92
N ARG A 82 15.51 9.05 2.64
CA ARG A 82 15.29 10.47 2.99
C ARG A 82 13.92 10.97 2.51
N VAL A 83 13.63 10.79 1.23
CA VAL A 83 12.34 11.18 0.61
C VAL A 83 11.16 10.41 1.21
N LEU A 84 11.36 9.17 1.65
CA LEU A 84 10.32 8.34 2.28
C LEU A 84 10.11 8.68 3.76
N HIS A 85 11.12 9.24 4.43
CA HIS A 85 11.16 9.46 5.89
C HIS A 85 10.82 10.91 6.27
N ASP A 86 10.96 11.87 5.34
CA ASP A 86 10.60 13.27 5.54
C ASP A 86 9.07 13.48 5.70
N ASN A 87 8.29 12.41 5.76
CA ASN A 87 6.92 12.44 6.24
C ASN A 87 6.88 12.05 7.74
N PRO A 88 6.69 13.00 8.66
CA PRO A 88 6.65 12.73 10.09
C PRO A 88 5.32 12.05 10.47
N SER A 89 5.18 10.77 10.14
CA SER A 89 4.08 9.96 10.64
C SER A 89 4.59 8.60 11.09
N LYS A 90 5.07 8.59 12.34
CA LYS A 90 4.88 7.53 13.34
C LYS A 90 4.40 6.19 12.77
N THR A 91 5.34 5.31 12.44
CA THR A 91 5.15 3.87 12.63
C THR A 91 5.28 3.54 14.11
N SER A 92 4.33 3.99 14.93
CA SER A 92 4.02 3.38 16.22
C SER A 92 2.72 4.00 16.74
N LYS A 93 1.81 3.11 17.14
CA LYS A 93 0.43 3.34 17.60
C LYS A 93 -0.60 3.32 16.47
N LEU A 94 -0.83 2.13 15.91
CA LEU A 94 -2.20 1.65 15.78
C LEU A 94 -2.75 1.43 17.21
N SER A 95 -2.97 2.52 17.96
CA SER A 95 -4.07 2.50 18.92
C SER A 95 -5.29 2.66 18.04
N ASN A 96 -5.87 1.54 17.62
CA ASN A 96 -7.32 1.54 17.43
C ASN A 96 -7.89 2.28 18.65
N PRO A 97 -8.86 3.20 18.52
CA PRO A 97 -9.75 3.45 19.63
C PRO A 97 -10.53 2.15 19.83
N VAL A 98 -9.87 1.13 20.39
CA VAL A 98 -10.52 0.12 21.18
C VAL A 98 -11.00 0.91 22.38
N THR A 99 -12.18 1.51 22.23
CA THR A 99 -12.96 1.92 23.37
C THR A 99 -12.95 0.70 24.28
N SER A 100 -12.58 0.90 25.55
CA SER A 100 -12.24 -0.12 26.56
C SER A 100 -13.30 -1.21 26.81
N ASN A 101 -14.38 -1.25 26.03
CA ASN A 101 -15.52 -2.15 26.12
C ASN A 101 -15.89 -2.88 24.81
N GLY A 102 -15.08 -2.79 23.74
CA GLY A 102 -15.34 -3.54 22.50
C GLY A 102 -16.58 -3.11 21.70
N LYS A 103 -17.07 -1.89 21.91
CA LYS A 103 -18.27 -1.35 21.24
C LYS A 103 -17.92 -0.37 20.12
N PHE A 104 -18.63 -0.49 19.00
CA PHE A 104 -18.53 0.38 17.82
C PHE A 104 -19.38 1.65 18.01
N LEU A 105 -18.79 2.84 17.82
CA LEU A 105 -19.51 4.11 17.82
C LEU A 105 -20.06 4.42 16.43
N ALA A 106 -21.38 4.51 16.28
CA ALA A 106 -22.03 4.84 15.01
C ALA A 106 -22.19 6.36 14.81
N GLN A 107 -22.59 6.76 13.59
CA GLN A 107 -22.82 8.17 13.21
C GLN A 107 -23.92 8.87 14.02
N ASP A 108 -24.85 8.08 14.57
CA ASP A 108 -25.93 8.51 15.45
C ASP A 108 -25.46 8.81 16.89
N GLY A 109 -24.15 8.67 17.17
CA GLY A 109 -23.57 8.88 18.49
C GLY A 109 -23.78 7.72 19.47
N ASN A 110 -24.49 6.68 19.04
CA ASN A 110 -24.78 5.49 19.85
C ASN A 110 -23.73 4.38 19.67
N TYR A 111 -23.54 3.59 20.72
CA TYR A 111 -22.63 2.44 20.75
C TYR A 111 -23.37 1.14 20.41
N TYR A 112 -22.81 0.36 19.48
CA TYR A 112 -23.33 -0.94 19.02
C TYR A 112 -22.28 -2.03 19.25
N SER A 113 -22.74 -3.29 19.38
CA SER A 113 -21.82 -4.43 19.53
C SER A 113 -20.97 -4.62 18.28
N CYS A 114 -21.55 -4.37 17.11
CA CYS A 114 -20.86 -4.39 15.84
C CYS A 114 -21.50 -3.42 14.81
N PRO A 115 -20.80 -3.07 13.72
CA PRO A 115 -21.36 -2.20 12.68
C PRO A 115 -22.63 -2.74 12.02
N ALA A 116 -22.79 -4.05 11.91
CA ALA A 116 -23.95 -4.67 11.27
C ALA A 116 -25.26 -4.37 12.03
N GLU A 117 -25.22 -4.37 13.36
CA GLU A 117 -26.35 -4.06 14.23
C GLU A 117 -26.91 -2.65 13.98
N PHE A 118 -26.02 -1.67 13.74
CA PHE A 118 -26.41 -0.30 13.37
C PHE A 118 -27.17 -0.26 12.04
N TYR A 119 -26.71 -0.98 11.02
CA TYR A 119 -27.39 -1.03 9.72
C TYR A 119 -28.73 -1.76 9.79
N MET A 120 -28.82 -2.83 10.59
CA MET A 120 -30.07 -3.55 10.84
C MET A 120 -31.11 -2.64 11.51
N LYS A 121 -30.71 -1.82 12.49
CA LYS A 121 -31.60 -0.84 13.12
C LYS A 121 -32.04 0.26 12.16
N LYS A 122 -31.14 0.72 11.27
CA LYS A 122 -31.44 1.77 10.29
C LYS A 122 -32.41 1.30 9.19
N HIS A 123 -32.35 0.01 8.80
CA HIS A 123 -33.11 -0.54 7.67
C HIS A 123 -34.20 -1.56 8.07
N GLY A 124 -34.40 -1.79 9.37
CA GLY A 124 -35.32 -2.80 9.88
C GLY A 124 -36.73 -2.29 10.15
N GLN A 125 -37.60 -2.28 9.13
CA GLN A 125 -39.02 -2.62 9.24
C GLN A 125 -39.64 -2.78 7.83
N VAL A 126 -39.37 -3.91 7.17
CA VAL A 126 -40.23 -4.43 6.09
C VAL A 126 -40.30 -5.95 6.20
N GLY A 127 -41.08 -6.43 7.18
CA GLY A 127 -41.34 -7.85 7.40
C GLY A 127 -42.78 -8.01 7.86
N GLY A 128 -43.71 -7.82 6.93
CA GLY A 128 -45.14 -8.02 7.18
C GLY A 128 -45.42 -9.46 7.62
N LYS A 129 -46.29 -9.59 8.62
CA LYS A 129 -46.81 -10.85 9.18
C LYS A 129 -47.16 -11.85 8.06
N LEU A 130 -46.50 -13.01 8.08
CA LEU A 130 -47.10 -14.23 7.53
C LEU A 130 -48.06 -14.74 8.60
N HIS A 131 -49.36 -14.57 8.36
CA HIS A 131 -50.40 -15.23 9.15
C HIS A 131 -50.39 -16.73 8.83
N ALA A 132 -50.57 -17.52 9.89
CA ALA A 132 -50.48 -18.98 9.95
C ALA A 132 -51.48 -19.70 9.02
#